data_AF-A0AAE0MCU2-F1
#
_entry.id   AF-A0AAE0MCU2-F1
#
_cell.length_a   1.000
_cell.length_b   1.000
_cell.length_c   1.000
_cell.angle_alpha   90.00
_cell.angle_beta   90.00
_cell.angle_gamma   90.00
#
_symmetry.space_group_name_H-M   'P 1'
#
loop_
_entity.id
_entity.type
_entity.pdbx_description
1 polymer ?
#
loop_
_entity_poly.entity_id
_entity_poly.type
_entity_poly.pdbx_seq_one_letter_code
_entity_poly.pdbx_strand_id
1 'polypeptide(L)'
;MEGVSAEACSLAGHLQLGNLIAVWDDNHITIDGDTNQAFTEDVLKRYESYGWHVVTVEDGDNDLEGIAAAIKACQEVKDKPSLIKLKTTIGYGSLQEGTHGVHGSPLKAADIKQLKAKFGFNPEESFAVAQEVYDLCHKVSAEGAAKESEWNKLFAKYGEEYKAEHDDLARRQTGDLPEGWEKNLPVYTPADDAVASRKLSEIVLNKIYQAIPELIGGSADLTGSNLTRWKGAIDFQPPSTGLGDYTGRYIRFGVREHGMGAILNGMAAYGTVLPYGGTFLNFVSYAAGAIRLSALSQIRAIWVATHDSIGLGEDGPTHQPIETLAHFRALPNCMVWRPADGNENSAAYYVALTSKHTPSIIALSRQNLPQLEGSIIDKAAKGGYVLHEEENADITLASTGSEVCICIDAVKELAAKHNIKARVVSLPCWEVFDAQPKEYRLSVFPDGIPSLSVEVMSTMGWERYTHEQFGLNRFGASGPYKDVYKKFEFTPEGIAKRAIATIDFWKDVPNVRSPINRAFQQLI
;
A
#
# COMPACT_ATOMS: atom_id res chain seq x y z
N MET A 1 -19.78 -0.23 -12.21
CA MET A 1 -19.93 -1.63 -11.78
C MET A 1 -18.99 -1.95 -10.63
N GLU A 2 -17.68 -1.74 -10.80
CA GLU A 2 -16.72 -1.94 -9.72
C GLU A 2 -16.97 -1.05 -8.50
N GLY A 3 -17.03 -1.64 -7.31
CA GLY A 3 -17.38 -0.95 -6.06
C GLY A 3 -16.38 0.14 -5.65
N VAL A 4 -15.09 -0.06 -5.99
CA VAL A 4 -14.01 0.90 -5.72
C VAL A 4 -14.27 2.28 -6.34
N SER A 5 -14.93 2.34 -7.50
CA SER A 5 -15.25 3.63 -8.13
C SER A 5 -16.39 4.33 -7.40
N ALA A 6 -17.38 3.59 -6.87
CA ALA A 6 -18.45 4.17 -6.07
C ALA A 6 -17.91 4.77 -4.76
N GLU A 7 -16.97 4.07 -4.11
CA GLU A 7 -16.25 4.57 -2.93
C GLU A 7 -15.53 5.90 -3.25
N ALA A 8 -14.67 5.90 -4.28
CA ALA A 8 -13.86 7.05 -4.65
C ALA A 8 -14.72 8.24 -5.13
N CYS A 9 -15.74 7.99 -5.96
CA CYS A 9 -16.61 9.05 -6.48
C CYS A 9 -17.52 9.65 -5.41
N SER A 10 -18.00 8.84 -4.45
CA SER A 10 -18.72 9.34 -3.28
C SER A 10 -17.83 10.30 -2.46
N LEU A 11 -16.57 9.93 -2.22
CA LEU A 11 -15.63 10.78 -1.49
C LEU A 11 -15.24 12.04 -2.29
N ALA A 12 -15.00 11.93 -3.60
CA ALA A 12 -14.65 13.08 -4.44
C ALA A 12 -15.77 14.13 -4.50
N GLY A 13 -17.04 13.69 -4.52
CA GLY A 13 -18.20 14.57 -4.46
C GLY A 13 -18.30 15.27 -3.11
N HIS A 14 -18.15 14.54 -2.01
CA HIS A 14 -18.04 15.11 -0.65
C HIS A 14 -16.92 16.17 -0.55
N LEU A 15 -15.76 15.89 -1.16
CA LEU A 15 -14.59 16.76 -1.16
C LEU A 15 -14.67 17.93 -2.17
N GLN A 16 -15.75 18.07 -2.94
CA GLN A 16 -15.98 19.19 -3.87
C GLN A 16 -14.80 19.40 -4.86
N LEU A 17 -14.24 18.33 -5.41
CA LEU A 17 -13.06 18.36 -6.28
C LEU A 17 -13.37 18.91 -7.69
N GLY A 18 -13.58 20.23 -7.80
CA GLY A 18 -13.97 20.92 -9.05
C GLY A 18 -13.03 20.78 -10.24
N ASN A 19 -11.76 20.43 -10.01
CA ASN A 19 -10.79 20.21 -11.09
C ASN A 19 -10.81 18.77 -11.64
N LEU A 20 -11.61 17.86 -11.06
CA LEU A 20 -11.75 16.50 -11.54
C LEU A 20 -12.85 16.42 -12.60
N ILE A 21 -12.49 16.05 -13.83
CA ILE A 21 -13.41 15.80 -14.93
C ILE A 21 -13.20 14.36 -15.40
N ALA A 22 -14.25 13.55 -15.27
CA ALA A 22 -14.28 12.18 -15.78
C ALA A 22 -15.12 12.11 -17.06
N VAL A 23 -14.69 11.31 -18.03
CA VAL A 23 -15.47 10.98 -19.23
C VAL A 23 -15.87 9.51 -19.13
N TRP A 24 -17.17 9.25 -19.08
CA TRP A 24 -17.72 7.91 -19.16
C TRP A 24 -18.09 7.61 -20.61
N ASP A 25 -17.41 6.61 -21.17
CA ASP A 25 -17.77 5.99 -22.44
C ASP A 25 -19.05 5.15 -22.29
N ASP A 26 -20.21 5.76 -22.60
CA ASP A 26 -21.51 5.12 -22.57
C ASP A 26 -21.81 4.45 -23.92
N ASN A 27 -21.16 3.31 -24.16
CA ASN A 27 -21.27 2.55 -25.40
C ASN A 27 -22.25 1.35 -25.33
N HIS A 28 -22.91 1.16 -24.18
CA HIS A 28 -23.85 0.06 -23.90
C HIS A 28 -23.30 -1.38 -24.04
N ILE A 29 -21.99 -1.59 -24.12
CA ILE A 29 -21.36 -2.90 -24.32
C ILE A 29 -20.31 -3.20 -23.24
N THR A 30 -20.33 -4.45 -22.77
CA THR A 30 -19.29 -5.07 -21.93
C THR A 30 -18.78 -6.35 -22.62
N ILE A 31 -17.86 -7.07 -21.97
CA ILE A 31 -17.36 -8.36 -22.49
C ILE A 31 -18.50 -9.36 -22.74
N ASP A 32 -19.46 -9.42 -21.82
CA ASP A 32 -20.56 -10.40 -21.86
C ASP A 32 -21.70 -9.98 -22.83
N GLY A 33 -21.61 -8.79 -23.42
CA GLY A 33 -22.63 -8.28 -24.33
C GLY A 33 -23.20 -6.94 -23.88
N ASP A 34 -24.47 -6.73 -24.21
CA ASP A 34 -25.25 -5.54 -23.87
C ASP A 34 -25.29 -5.32 -22.35
N THR A 35 -25.02 -4.08 -21.92
CA THR A 35 -25.07 -3.69 -20.51
C THR A 35 -26.40 -4.02 -19.83
N ASN A 36 -27.52 -4.09 -20.57
CA ASN A 36 -28.84 -4.44 -20.04
C ASN A 36 -28.90 -5.82 -19.37
N GLN A 37 -27.91 -6.68 -19.60
CA GLN A 37 -27.82 -7.99 -18.94
C GLN A 37 -27.44 -7.87 -17.46
N ALA A 38 -26.71 -6.83 -17.04
CA ALA A 38 -26.15 -6.74 -15.68
C ALA A 38 -25.96 -5.31 -15.12
N PHE A 39 -26.13 -4.27 -15.94
CA PHE A 39 -25.86 -2.87 -15.60
C PHE A 39 -26.94 -1.94 -16.16
N THR A 40 -28.08 -1.91 -15.45
CA THR A 40 -29.31 -1.16 -15.83
C THR A 40 -29.64 -0.01 -14.90
N GLU A 41 -28.69 0.42 -14.06
CA GLU A 41 -28.88 1.53 -13.13
C GLU A 41 -28.87 2.88 -13.85
N ASP A 42 -29.46 3.89 -13.21
CA ASP A 42 -29.37 5.27 -13.66
C ASP A 42 -28.05 5.89 -13.15
N VAL A 43 -27.00 5.75 -13.97
CA VAL A 43 -25.64 6.20 -13.63
C VAL A 43 -25.61 7.70 -13.35
N LEU A 44 -26.31 8.51 -14.15
CA LEU A 44 -26.31 9.96 -13.96
C LEU A 44 -26.91 10.34 -12.62
N LYS A 45 -28.08 9.77 -12.27
CA LYS A 45 -28.69 10.01 -10.95
C LYS A 45 -27.80 9.56 -9.80
N ARG A 46 -27.07 8.45 -9.95
CA ARG A 46 -26.11 8.02 -8.93
C ARG A 46 -24.99 9.04 -8.75
N TYR A 47 -24.43 9.58 -9.83
CA TYR A 47 -23.39 10.62 -9.74
C TYR A 47 -23.92 11.95 -9.18
N GLU A 48 -25.11 12.36 -9.58
CA GLU A 48 -25.80 13.52 -8.98
C GLU A 48 -25.99 13.32 -7.48
N SER A 49 -26.34 12.09 -7.03
CA SER A 49 -26.50 11.77 -5.60
C SER A 49 -25.19 11.87 -4.80
N TYR A 50 -24.04 11.72 -5.46
CA TYR A 50 -22.73 11.97 -4.86
C TYR A 50 -22.36 13.45 -4.82
N GLY A 51 -23.13 14.33 -5.46
CA GLY A 51 -22.82 15.76 -5.58
C GLY A 51 -22.00 16.14 -6.80
N TRP A 52 -21.98 15.30 -7.85
CA TRP A 52 -21.26 15.60 -9.09
C TRP A 52 -22.07 16.50 -10.02
N HIS A 53 -21.37 17.28 -10.84
CA HIS A 53 -21.95 17.88 -12.03
C HIS A 53 -21.97 16.85 -13.16
N VAL A 54 -23.07 16.76 -13.91
CA VAL A 54 -23.21 15.81 -15.02
C VAL A 54 -23.53 16.56 -16.32
N VAL A 55 -22.87 16.16 -17.40
CA VAL A 55 -23.11 16.68 -18.76
C VAL A 55 -23.24 15.49 -19.70
N THR A 56 -24.14 15.57 -20.68
CA THR A 56 -24.29 14.52 -21.70
C THR A 56 -23.91 15.06 -23.07
N VAL A 57 -23.11 14.28 -23.80
CA VAL A 57 -22.85 14.46 -25.23
C VAL A 57 -23.54 13.28 -25.93
N GLU A 58 -24.56 13.61 -26.73
CA GLU A 58 -25.47 12.62 -27.34
C GLU A 58 -24.86 11.89 -28.55
N ASP A 59 -24.00 12.56 -29.32
CA ASP A 59 -23.30 12.00 -30.49
C ASP A 59 -21.78 12.05 -30.26
N GLY A 60 -21.26 11.17 -29.40
CA GLY A 60 -19.83 11.09 -29.12
C GLY A 60 -18.99 10.57 -30.29
N ASP A 61 -19.63 9.98 -31.30
CA ASP A 61 -18.94 9.49 -32.50
C ASP A 61 -18.54 10.64 -33.44
N ASN A 62 -19.26 11.77 -33.44
CA ASN A 62 -19.04 12.85 -34.40
C ASN A 62 -19.03 14.28 -33.82
N ASP A 63 -19.64 14.54 -32.66
CA ASP A 63 -19.81 15.89 -32.11
C ASP A 63 -18.59 16.39 -31.32
N LEU A 64 -17.49 16.65 -32.02
CA LEU A 64 -16.25 17.16 -31.43
C LEU A 64 -16.45 18.54 -30.75
N GLU A 65 -17.35 19.38 -31.28
CA GLU A 65 -17.67 20.68 -30.71
C GLU A 65 -18.42 20.54 -29.38
N GLY A 66 -19.39 19.63 -29.32
CA GLY A 66 -20.11 19.28 -28.09
C GLY A 66 -19.20 18.70 -27.01
N ILE A 67 -18.25 17.84 -27.36
CA ILE A 67 -17.22 17.34 -26.43
C ILE A 67 -16.40 18.51 -25.85
N ALA A 68 -15.91 19.40 -26.71
CA ALA A 68 -15.12 20.55 -26.28
C ALA A 68 -15.95 21.53 -25.41
N ALA A 69 -17.22 21.75 -25.75
CA ALA A 69 -18.15 22.56 -24.98
C ALA A 69 -18.45 21.95 -23.60
N ALA A 70 -18.64 20.62 -23.53
CA ALA A 70 -18.86 19.91 -22.28
C ALA A 70 -17.65 20.04 -21.34
N ILE A 71 -16.42 19.85 -21.84
CA ILE A 71 -15.20 20.03 -21.04
C ILE A 71 -15.11 21.46 -20.48
N LYS A 72 -15.40 22.48 -21.30
CA LYS A 72 -15.42 23.88 -20.85
C LYS A 72 -16.49 24.12 -19.78
N ALA A 73 -17.71 23.60 -19.97
CA ALA A 73 -18.77 23.72 -18.99
C ALA A 73 -18.37 23.09 -17.64
N CYS A 74 -17.74 21.91 -17.66
CA CYS A 74 -17.20 21.26 -16.47
C CYS A 74 -16.12 22.10 -15.79
N GLN A 75 -15.23 22.74 -16.56
CA GLN A 75 -14.19 23.62 -16.02
C GLN A 75 -14.75 24.84 -15.28
N GLU A 76 -15.95 25.33 -15.61
CA GLU A 76 -16.59 26.44 -14.89
C GLU A 76 -17.17 26.03 -13.53
N VAL A 77 -17.42 24.73 -13.31
CA VAL A 77 -17.94 24.21 -12.03
C VAL A 77 -16.78 23.94 -11.07
N LYS A 78 -16.56 24.86 -10.13
CA LYS A 78 -15.39 24.81 -9.22
C LYS A 78 -15.63 24.06 -7.90
N ASP A 79 -16.89 23.79 -7.56
CA ASP A 79 -17.31 23.21 -6.28
C ASP A 79 -17.79 21.76 -6.40
N LYS A 80 -17.70 21.14 -7.59
CA LYS A 80 -18.12 19.76 -7.82
C LYS A 80 -17.22 19.07 -8.85
N PRO A 81 -16.82 17.81 -8.62
CA PRO A 81 -16.28 17.00 -9.71
C PRO A 81 -17.34 16.82 -10.81
N SER A 82 -16.88 16.62 -12.05
CA SER A 82 -17.75 16.53 -13.22
C SER A 82 -17.67 15.18 -13.90
N LEU A 83 -18.82 14.64 -14.35
CA LEU A 83 -18.93 13.46 -15.20
C LEU A 83 -19.54 13.87 -16.55
N ILE A 84 -18.79 13.62 -17.62
CA ILE A 84 -19.30 13.72 -19.00
C ILE A 84 -19.74 12.32 -19.42
N LYS A 85 -21.03 12.15 -19.66
CA LYS A 85 -21.60 10.98 -20.32
C LYS A 85 -21.43 11.16 -21.83
N LEU A 86 -20.52 10.39 -22.42
CA LEU A 86 -20.24 10.41 -23.84
C LEU A 86 -20.87 9.17 -24.47
N LYS A 87 -21.96 9.35 -25.22
CA LYS A 87 -22.60 8.23 -25.93
C LYS A 87 -21.80 7.91 -27.19
N THR A 88 -21.28 6.69 -27.30
CA THR A 88 -20.47 6.26 -28.44
C THR A 88 -20.94 4.93 -28.99
N THR A 89 -20.46 4.57 -30.17
CA THR A 89 -20.54 3.22 -30.70
C THR A 89 -19.21 2.51 -30.49
N ILE A 90 -19.17 1.45 -29.67
CA ILE A 90 -17.93 0.67 -29.51
C ILE A 90 -17.45 0.15 -30.87
N GLY A 91 -16.17 0.39 -31.20
CA GLY A 91 -15.60 0.00 -32.49
C GLY A 91 -16.13 0.78 -33.70
N TYR A 92 -16.61 2.01 -33.51
CA TYR A 92 -17.15 2.88 -34.55
C TYR A 92 -16.39 2.79 -35.89
N GLY A 93 -17.13 2.52 -36.95
CA GLY A 93 -16.64 2.33 -38.32
C GLY A 93 -16.42 0.87 -38.73
N SER A 94 -16.25 -0.05 -37.77
CA SER A 94 -16.08 -1.49 -38.03
C SER A 94 -17.38 -2.11 -38.57
N LEU A 95 -17.25 -3.19 -39.36
CA LEU A 95 -18.37 -4.07 -39.72
C LEU A 95 -19.02 -4.76 -38.51
N GLN A 96 -18.39 -4.68 -37.33
CA GLN A 96 -18.85 -5.25 -36.05
C GLN A 96 -19.04 -4.15 -34.99
N GLU A 97 -19.15 -2.88 -35.40
CA GLU A 97 -19.45 -1.77 -34.49
C GLU A 97 -20.71 -2.06 -33.65
N GLY A 98 -20.71 -1.63 -32.38
CA GLY A 98 -21.84 -1.87 -31.46
C GLY A 98 -21.95 -3.30 -30.93
N THR A 99 -20.98 -4.19 -31.20
CA THR A 99 -21.00 -5.57 -30.73
C THR A 99 -19.88 -5.86 -29.74
N HIS A 100 -20.10 -6.76 -28.78
CA HIS A 100 -19.06 -7.19 -27.83
C HIS A 100 -17.85 -7.88 -28.50
N GLY A 101 -18.02 -8.40 -29.73
CA GLY A 101 -16.93 -9.02 -30.49
C GLY A 101 -15.79 -8.06 -30.84
N VAL A 102 -16.04 -6.74 -30.86
CA VAL A 102 -15.03 -5.71 -31.15
C VAL A 102 -14.23 -5.29 -29.91
N HIS A 103 -14.65 -5.68 -28.71
CA HIS A 103 -14.07 -5.19 -27.45
C HIS A 103 -12.62 -5.60 -27.23
N GLY A 104 -12.30 -6.89 -27.41
CA GLY A 104 -11.03 -7.48 -26.97
C GLY A 104 -10.32 -8.34 -28.00
N SER A 105 -10.72 -8.27 -29.27
CA SER A 105 -10.15 -9.09 -30.35
C SER A 105 -9.74 -8.23 -31.55
N PRO A 106 -8.61 -8.55 -32.22
CA PRO A 106 -8.25 -7.87 -33.46
C PRO A 106 -9.35 -7.96 -34.52
N LEU A 107 -9.60 -6.84 -35.20
CA LEU A 107 -10.48 -6.79 -36.36
C LEU A 107 -10.00 -7.72 -37.48
N LYS A 108 -10.93 -8.21 -38.30
CA LYS A 108 -10.60 -9.04 -39.46
C LYS A 108 -9.97 -8.19 -40.56
N ALA A 109 -9.11 -8.79 -41.38
CA ALA A 109 -8.40 -8.08 -42.45
C ALA A 109 -9.34 -7.35 -43.43
N ALA A 110 -10.47 -7.96 -43.81
CA ALA A 110 -11.46 -7.33 -44.68
C ALA A 110 -12.14 -6.11 -44.01
N ASP A 111 -12.38 -6.18 -42.70
CA ASP A 111 -12.95 -5.08 -41.92
C ASP A 111 -11.97 -3.90 -41.82
N ILE A 112 -10.68 -4.19 -41.56
CA ILE A 112 -9.64 -3.15 -41.58
C ILE A 112 -9.55 -2.47 -42.95
N LYS A 113 -9.64 -3.23 -44.04
CA LYS A 113 -9.61 -2.67 -45.41
C LYS A 113 -10.79 -1.74 -45.68
N GLN A 114 -12.01 -2.12 -45.30
CA GLN A 114 -13.18 -1.26 -45.50
C GLN A 114 -13.11 -0.02 -44.60
N LEU A 115 -12.62 -0.14 -43.37
CA LEU A 115 -12.48 0.97 -42.43
C LEU A 115 -11.55 2.05 -42.99
N LYS A 116 -10.40 1.63 -43.51
CA LYS A 116 -9.45 2.52 -44.19
C LYS A 116 -10.11 3.22 -45.38
N ALA A 117 -10.77 2.47 -46.26
CA ALA A 117 -11.46 3.05 -47.42
C ALA A 117 -12.57 4.04 -47.01
N LYS A 118 -13.36 3.71 -45.97
CA LYS A 118 -14.44 4.56 -45.42
C LYS A 118 -13.91 5.91 -44.96
N PHE A 119 -12.73 5.94 -44.35
CA PHE A 119 -12.10 7.16 -43.83
C PHE A 119 -11.08 7.78 -44.79
N GLY A 120 -11.03 7.36 -46.06
CA GLY A 120 -10.16 7.95 -47.09
C GLY A 120 -8.69 7.53 -47.03
N PHE A 121 -8.36 6.47 -46.28
CA PHE A 121 -7.02 5.88 -46.21
C PHE A 121 -6.83 4.75 -47.23
N ASN A 122 -5.56 4.48 -47.59
CA ASN A 122 -5.18 3.37 -48.46
C ASN A 122 -5.43 2.01 -47.76
N PRO A 123 -6.31 1.12 -48.28
CA PRO A 123 -6.60 -0.17 -47.65
C PRO A 123 -5.40 -1.10 -47.44
N GLU A 124 -4.35 -0.95 -48.27
CA GLU A 124 -3.15 -1.80 -48.23
C GLU A 124 -2.05 -1.26 -47.28
N GLU A 125 -2.17 -0.03 -46.79
CA GLU A 125 -1.15 0.62 -45.94
C GLU A 125 -1.52 0.49 -44.46
N SER A 126 -0.54 0.21 -43.58
CA SER A 126 -0.73 0.14 -42.12
C SER A 126 0.19 1.12 -41.42
N PHE A 127 -0.23 1.64 -40.26
CA PHE A 127 0.48 2.68 -39.50
C PHE A 127 0.68 3.99 -40.30
N ALA A 128 -0.24 4.30 -41.21
CA ALA A 128 -0.25 5.56 -41.95
C ALA A 128 -0.53 6.73 -41.00
N VAL A 129 0.34 7.74 -41.01
CA VAL A 129 0.14 9.01 -40.30
C VAL A 129 0.35 10.13 -41.30
N ALA A 130 -0.72 10.85 -41.63
CA ALA A 130 -0.66 11.95 -42.59
C ALA A 130 0.15 13.13 -42.02
N GLN A 131 0.87 13.86 -42.87
CA GLN A 131 1.74 14.95 -42.43
C GLN A 131 0.95 16.05 -41.71
N GLU A 132 -0.30 16.30 -42.12
CA GLU A 132 -1.15 17.31 -41.50
C GLU A 132 -1.47 16.97 -40.02
N VAL A 133 -1.50 15.67 -39.67
CA VAL A 133 -1.67 15.22 -38.27
C VAL A 133 -0.41 15.54 -37.47
N TYR A 134 0.78 15.26 -38.02
CA TYR A 134 2.04 15.65 -37.37
C TYR A 134 2.14 17.15 -37.18
N ASP A 135 1.81 17.93 -38.22
CA ASP A 135 1.86 19.39 -38.17
C ASP A 135 0.91 19.95 -37.09
N LEU A 136 -0.29 19.40 -36.98
CA LEU A 136 -1.25 19.74 -35.92
C LEU A 136 -0.70 19.38 -34.52
N CYS A 137 -0.21 18.16 -34.34
CA CYS A 137 0.36 17.71 -33.07
C CYS A 137 1.60 18.53 -32.67
N HIS A 138 2.47 18.89 -33.62
CA HIS A 138 3.63 19.73 -33.39
C HIS A 138 3.23 21.15 -32.97
N LYS A 139 2.20 21.73 -33.60
CA LYS A 139 1.67 23.03 -33.20
C LYS A 139 1.16 22.99 -31.75
N VAL A 140 0.34 22.01 -31.39
CA VAL A 140 -0.21 21.88 -30.02
C VAL A 140 0.91 21.59 -29.01
N SER A 141 1.88 20.74 -29.35
CA SER A 141 3.04 20.46 -28.50
C SER A 141 3.90 21.70 -28.27
N ALA A 142 4.06 22.56 -29.28
CA ALA A 142 4.81 23.81 -29.15
C ALA A 142 4.09 24.80 -28.22
N GLU A 143 2.76 24.89 -28.29
CA GLU A 143 1.94 25.68 -27.36
C GLU A 143 2.08 25.15 -25.91
N GLY A 144 2.11 23.82 -25.73
CA GLY A 144 2.37 23.18 -24.43
C GLY A 144 3.76 23.52 -23.87
N ALA A 145 4.80 23.39 -24.70
CA ALA A 145 6.17 23.74 -24.32
C ALA A 145 6.34 25.22 -23.98
N ALA A 146 5.61 26.11 -24.67
CA ALA A 146 5.59 27.54 -24.33
C ALA A 146 4.97 27.79 -22.94
N LYS A 147 3.83 27.15 -22.63
CA LYS A 147 3.19 27.24 -21.30
C LYS A 147 4.09 26.67 -20.19
N GLU A 148 4.78 25.57 -20.44
CA GLU A 148 5.76 25.01 -19.50
C GLU A 148 6.94 25.97 -19.30
N SER A 149 7.45 26.60 -20.36
CA SER A 149 8.50 27.63 -20.24
C SER A 149 8.03 28.83 -19.42
N GLU A 150 6.78 29.27 -19.59
CA GLU A 150 6.18 30.33 -18.77
C GLU A 150 6.04 29.90 -17.30
N TRP A 151 5.61 28.65 -17.04
CA TRP A 151 5.54 28.10 -15.69
C TRP A 151 6.92 28.03 -15.03
N ASN A 152 7.96 27.59 -15.76
CA ASN A 152 9.33 27.54 -15.25
C ASN A 152 9.87 28.94 -14.90
N LYS A 153 9.56 29.96 -15.72
CA LYS A 153 9.90 31.36 -15.41
C LYS A 153 9.14 31.86 -14.19
N LEU A 154 7.86 31.52 -14.06
CA LEU A 154 7.04 31.86 -12.90
C LEU A 154 7.60 31.20 -11.64
N PHE A 155 7.98 29.92 -11.70
CA PHE A 155 8.56 29.18 -10.58
C PHE A 155 9.92 29.75 -10.16
N ALA A 156 10.78 30.11 -11.12
CA ALA A 156 12.03 30.80 -10.83
C ALA A 156 11.81 32.14 -10.13
N LYS A 157 10.86 32.97 -10.62
CA LYS A 157 10.48 34.22 -9.97
C LYS A 157 9.90 34.00 -8.58
N TYR A 158 9.08 32.96 -8.41
CA TYR A 158 8.55 32.57 -7.10
C TYR A 158 9.68 32.30 -6.10
N GLY A 159 10.80 31.72 -6.53
CA GLY A 159 11.99 31.53 -5.68
C GLY A 159 12.73 32.81 -5.27
N GLU A 160 12.55 33.92 -5.99
CA GLU A 160 13.09 35.23 -5.60
C GLU A 160 12.28 35.85 -4.45
N GLU A 161 10.96 35.63 -4.43
CA GLU A 161 10.03 36.20 -3.44
C GLU A 161 9.79 35.25 -2.23
N TYR A 162 9.76 33.94 -2.47
CA TYR A 162 9.39 32.87 -1.53
C TYR A 162 10.42 31.74 -1.54
N LYS A 163 11.67 32.07 -1.18
CA LYS A 163 12.81 31.16 -1.31
C LYS A 163 12.60 29.82 -0.59
N ALA A 164 12.04 29.85 0.63
CA ALA A 164 11.88 28.65 1.44
C ALA A 164 10.86 27.68 0.82
N GLU A 165 9.72 28.22 0.36
CA GLU A 165 8.65 27.45 -0.27
C GLU A 165 9.06 26.93 -1.65
N HIS A 166 9.81 27.73 -2.42
CA HIS A 166 10.40 27.29 -3.68
C HIS A 166 11.34 26.11 -3.48
N ASP A 167 12.29 26.23 -2.54
CA ASP A 167 13.27 25.17 -2.27
C ASP A 167 12.57 23.89 -1.77
N ASP A 168 11.51 24.02 -0.95
CA ASP A 168 10.67 22.89 -0.51
C ASP A 168 9.97 22.21 -1.68
N LEU A 169 9.30 22.97 -2.55
CA LEU A 169 8.58 22.41 -3.69
C LEU A 169 9.54 21.76 -4.70
N ALA A 170 10.68 22.40 -5.00
CA ALA A 170 11.72 21.84 -5.86
C ALA A 170 12.26 20.51 -5.32
N ARG A 171 12.53 20.43 -4.01
CA ARG A 171 12.91 19.18 -3.33
C ARG A 171 11.83 18.11 -3.45
N ARG A 172 10.57 18.46 -3.22
CA ARG A 172 9.45 17.51 -3.32
C ARG A 172 9.31 16.92 -4.72
N GLN A 173 9.61 17.68 -5.76
CA GLN A 173 9.60 17.20 -7.15
C GLN A 173 10.66 16.13 -7.44
N THR A 174 11.77 16.06 -6.69
CA THR A 174 12.77 14.97 -6.80
C THR A 174 12.40 13.73 -5.98
N GLY A 175 11.35 13.83 -5.16
CA GLY A 175 10.94 12.81 -4.19
C GLY A 175 11.88 12.66 -3.00
N ASP A 176 12.88 13.55 -2.85
CA ASP A 176 13.78 13.58 -1.69
C ASP A 176 13.08 14.10 -0.45
N LEU A 177 13.44 13.57 0.73
CA LEU A 177 12.93 14.04 2.02
C LEU A 177 13.78 15.22 2.54
N PRO A 178 13.27 16.03 3.48
CA PRO A 178 14.05 17.10 4.10
C PRO A 178 15.31 16.58 4.79
N GLU A 179 16.43 17.29 4.68
CA GLU A 179 17.67 16.88 5.34
C GLU A 179 17.49 16.81 6.87
N GLY A 180 17.93 15.70 7.48
CA GLY A 180 17.89 15.52 8.93
C GLY A 180 16.50 15.19 9.50
N TRP A 181 15.50 14.92 8.65
CA TRP A 181 14.16 14.54 9.09
C TRP A 181 14.20 13.32 10.03
N GLU A 182 15.11 12.37 9.78
CA GLU A 182 15.26 11.10 10.49
C GLU A 182 15.62 11.28 11.97
N LYS A 183 16.21 12.43 12.33
CA LYS A 183 16.52 12.77 13.73
C LYS A 183 15.27 12.95 14.59
N ASN A 184 14.10 13.08 13.97
CA ASN A 184 12.81 13.16 14.66
C ASN A 184 12.23 11.78 14.99
N LEU A 185 12.82 10.69 14.48
CA LEU A 185 12.36 9.33 14.79
C LEU A 185 12.58 9.04 16.29
N PRO A 186 11.53 8.60 17.02
CA PRO A 186 11.66 8.19 18.41
C PRO A 186 12.66 7.03 18.57
N VAL A 187 13.43 7.07 19.64
CA VAL A 187 14.36 5.99 20.05
C VAL A 187 13.96 5.55 21.44
N TYR A 188 14.03 4.25 21.69
CA TYR A 188 13.62 3.62 22.93
C TYR A 188 14.73 2.75 23.51
N THR A 189 14.66 2.55 24.81
CA THR A 189 15.53 1.67 25.59
C THR A 189 14.69 0.61 26.30
N PRO A 190 15.30 -0.51 26.74
CA PRO A 190 14.59 -1.55 27.48
C PRO A 190 13.99 -1.09 28.83
N ALA A 191 14.38 0.08 29.33
CA ALA A 191 13.84 0.68 30.55
C ALA A 191 12.54 1.46 30.34
N ASP A 192 12.19 1.77 29.08
CA ASP A 192 10.95 2.47 28.76
C ASP A 192 9.73 1.53 28.87
N ASP A 193 8.56 2.12 29.13
CA ASP A 193 7.32 1.38 29.32
C ASP A 193 6.93 0.54 28.10
N ALA A 194 6.15 -0.52 28.35
CA ALA A 194 5.52 -1.29 27.30
C ALA A 194 4.43 -0.47 26.59
N VAL A 195 4.50 -0.39 25.26
CA VAL A 195 3.59 0.42 24.42
C VAL A 195 3.11 -0.42 23.24
N ALA A 196 1.83 -0.33 22.90
CA ALA A 196 1.30 -0.99 21.71
C ALA A 196 1.92 -0.40 20.43
N SER A 197 2.23 -1.22 19.43
CA SER A 197 2.89 -0.70 18.22
C SER A 197 2.01 0.28 17.43
N ARG A 198 0.67 0.20 17.50
CA ARG A 198 -0.20 1.27 16.96
C ARG A 198 0.02 2.64 17.63
N LYS A 199 0.34 2.64 18.93
CA LYS A 199 0.60 3.87 19.69
C LYS A 199 2.02 4.37 19.41
N LEU A 200 2.98 3.48 19.22
CA LEU A 200 4.33 3.83 18.74
C LEU A 200 4.26 4.49 17.34
N SER A 201 3.46 3.94 16.42
CA SER A 201 3.16 4.55 15.13
C SER A 201 2.56 5.96 15.24
N GLU A 202 1.58 6.18 16.14
CA GLU A 202 1.08 7.52 16.42
C GLU A 202 2.18 8.47 16.90
N ILE A 203 3.07 8.01 17.79
CA ILE A 203 4.18 8.82 18.29
C ILE A 203 5.12 9.19 17.14
N VAL A 204 5.47 8.24 16.26
CA VAL A 204 6.27 8.52 15.05
C VAL A 204 5.60 9.59 14.20
N LEU A 205 4.32 9.42 13.84
CA LEU A 205 3.56 10.39 13.03
C LEU A 205 3.54 11.79 13.67
N ASN A 206 3.34 11.88 14.99
CA ASN A 206 3.37 13.15 15.73
C ASN A 206 4.76 13.81 15.74
N LYS A 207 5.85 13.06 15.56
CA LYS A 207 7.20 13.63 15.50
C LYS A 207 7.61 14.04 14.09
N ILE A 208 7.19 13.28 13.07
CA ILE A 208 7.67 13.52 11.70
C ILE A 208 6.77 14.45 10.87
N TYR A 209 5.51 14.70 11.26
CA TYR A 209 4.60 15.49 10.42
C TYR A 209 5.08 16.92 10.16
N GLN A 210 5.75 17.56 11.12
CA GLN A 210 6.34 18.90 10.92
C GLN A 210 7.61 18.83 10.07
N ALA A 211 8.42 17.79 10.29
CA ALA A 211 9.67 17.59 9.58
C ALA A 211 9.49 17.15 8.12
N ILE A 212 8.34 16.58 7.76
CA ILE A 212 7.99 16.13 6.40
C ILE A 212 6.67 16.81 5.98
N PRO A 213 6.72 18.01 5.38
CA PRO A 213 5.51 18.76 5.02
C PRO A 213 4.66 18.07 3.95
N GLU A 214 5.27 17.25 3.09
CA GLU A 214 4.60 16.44 2.08
C GLU A 214 3.87 15.21 2.62
N LEU A 215 4.02 14.88 3.92
CA LEU A 215 3.31 13.77 4.54
C LEU A 215 1.81 14.12 4.69
N ILE A 216 0.96 13.41 3.96
CA ILE A 216 -0.49 13.55 4.00
C ILE A 216 -1.06 12.16 4.22
N GLY A 217 -2.04 12.02 5.10
CA GLY A 217 -2.66 10.72 5.26
C GLY A 217 -4.00 10.75 5.93
N GLY A 218 -4.51 9.59 6.28
CA GLY A 218 -5.88 9.48 6.76
C GLY A 218 -6.19 8.11 7.31
N SER A 219 -7.48 7.86 7.52
CA SER A 219 -7.96 6.54 7.90
C SER A 219 -9.32 6.26 7.30
N ALA A 220 -9.56 4.99 7.00
CA ALA A 220 -10.86 4.47 6.62
C ALA A 220 -11.77 4.33 7.85
N ASP A 221 -12.25 5.48 8.35
CA ASP A 221 -13.15 5.61 9.53
C ASP A 221 -12.61 5.07 10.87
N LEU A 222 -11.32 4.75 10.94
CA LEU A 222 -10.67 4.12 12.08
C LEU A 222 -9.65 5.04 12.76
N THR A 223 -9.76 6.37 12.63
CA THR A 223 -8.78 7.34 13.17
C THR A 223 -8.45 7.09 14.64
N GLY A 224 -9.46 6.89 15.50
CA GLY A 224 -9.27 6.65 16.94
C GLY A 224 -8.73 5.25 17.28
N SER A 225 -8.80 4.31 16.34
CA SER A 225 -8.36 2.93 16.53
C SER A 225 -6.97 2.69 15.94
N ASN A 226 -6.69 3.25 14.76
CA ASN A 226 -5.38 3.20 14.11
C ASN A 226 -4.40 4.24 14.68
N LEU A 227 -4.91 5.32 15.29
CA LEU A 227 -4.12 6.42 15.85
C LEU A 227 -3.26 7.14 14.79
N THR A 228 -3.87 7.40 13.63
CA THR A 228 -3.17 7.93 12.44
C THR A 228 -3.16 9.46 12.34
N ARG A 229 -3.87 10.17 13.22
CA ARG A 229 -4.02 11.62 13.17
C ARG A 229 -3.15 12.27 14.24
N TRP A 230 -2.16 13.07 13.84
CA TRP A 230 -1.37 13.82 14.82
C TRP A 230 -2.21 14.90 15.52
N LYS A 231 -1.75 15.30 16.70
CA LYS A 231 -2.42 16.31 17.51
C LYS A 231 -2.40 17.66 16.78
N GLY A 232 -3.58 18.27 16.62
CA GLY A 232 -3.72 19.57 15.96
C GLY A 232 -3.68 19.53 14.44
N ALA A 233 -3.73 18.35 13.80
CA ALA A 233 -3.93 18.26 12.35
C ALA A 233 -5.19 19.05 11.94
N ILE A 234 -5.17 19.61 10.73
CA ILE A 234 -6.36 20.14 10.04
C ILE A 234 -6.77 19.08 9.02
N ASP A 235 -8.08 18.80 8.95
CA ASP A 235 -8.61 17.81 8.02
C ASP A 235 -8.66 18.41 6.60
N PHE A 236 -8.31 17.62 5.59
CA PHE A 236 -8.45 17.99 4.18
C PHE A 236 -9.94 17.97 3.81
N GLN A 237 -10.54 19.16 3.71
CA GLN A 237 -11.98 19.33 3.49
C GLN A 237 -12.24 20.61 2.68
N PRO A 238 -13.37 20.68 1.95
CA PRO A 238 -13.81 21.93 1.37
C PRO A 238 -14.05 22.97 2.47
N PRO A 239 -13.54 24.21 2.34
CA PRO A 239 -13.73 25.25 3.34
C PRO A 239 -15.21 25.54 3.65
N SER A 240 -16.09 25.32 2.68
CA SER A 240 -17.55 25.47 2.79
C SER A 240 -18.18 24.59 3.88
N THR A 241 -17.52 23.52 4.29
CA THR A 241 -18.00 22.60 5.34
C THR A 241 -17.75 23.11 6.76
N GLY A 242 -16.78 24.01 6.95
CA GLY A 242 -16.31 24.41 8.29
C GLY A 242 -15.59 23.29 9.07
N LEU A 243 -15.31 22.15 8.43
CA LEU A 243 -14.65 20.99 9.07
C LEU A 243 -13.14 20.92 8.82
N GLY A 244 -12.62 21.77 7.93
CA GLY A 244 -11.23 21.79 7.52
C GLY A 244 -11.00 22.72 6.34
N ASP A 245 -9.89 22.49 5.63
CA ASP A 245 -9.45 23.29 4.48
C ASP A 245 -8.65 22.41 3.51
N TYR A 246 -8.50 22.80 2.24
CA TYR A 246 -7.69 22.05 1.27
C TYR A 246 -6.18 22.06 1.58
N THR A 247 -5.70 22.95 2.45
CA THR A 247 -4.35 22.90 3.05
C THR A 247 -4.23 21.86 4.16
N GLY A 248 -5.35 21.29 4.62
CA GLY A 248 -5.38 20.21 5.59
C GLY A 248 -4.63 18.97 5.10
N ARG A 249 -4.02 18.25 6.03
CA ARG A 249 -3.15 17.10 5.72
C ARG A 249 -3.66 15.78 6.30
N TYR A 250 -4.89 15.79 6.82
CA TYR A 250 -5.57 14.59 7.30
C TYR A 250 -6.87 14.29 6.54
N ILE A 251 -6.95 13.17 5.84
CA ILE A 251 -8.09 12.79 5.01
C ILE A 251 -9.03 11.86 5.80
N ARG A 252 -10.33 12.17 5.76
CA ARG A 252 -11.39 11.29 6.25
C ARG A 252 -11.90 10.44 5.09
N PHE A 253 -11.35 9.24 4.92
CA PHE A 253 -11.74 8.37 3.81
C PHE A 253 -13.14 7.76 3.99
N GLY A 254 -13.62 7.61 5.23
CA GLY A 254 -14.79 6.78 5.55
C GLY A 254 -14.50 5.29 5.35
N VAL A 255 -15.50 4.41 5.49
CA VAL A 255 -15.32 2.96 5.33
C VAL A 255 -15.17 2.61 3.84
N ARG A 256 -13.97 2.82 3.32
CA ARG A 256 -13.64 2.84 1.89
C ARG A 256 -12.20 2.39 1.64
N GLU A 257 -11.80 1.22 2.13
CA GLU A 257 -10.40 0.75 2.04
C GLU A 257 -9.91 0.66 0.60
N HIS A 258 -10.73 0.13 -0.32
CA HIS A 258 -10.32 -0.04 -1.71
C HIS A 258 -10.18 1.33 -2.40
N GLY A 259 -11.16 2.22 -2.21
CA GLY A 259 -11.12 3.59 -2.68
C GLY A 259 -9.95 4.37 -2.09
N MET A 260 -9.69 4.24 -0.78
CA MET A 260 -8.52 4.81 -0.10
C MET A 260 -7.25 4.33 -0.80
N GLY A 261 -7.05 3.03 -0.97
CA GLY A 261 -5.86 2.48 -1.63
C GLY A 261 -5.61 3.06 -3.02
N ALA A 262 -6.64 3.13 -3.86
CA ALA A 262 -6.54 3.70 -5.19
C ALA A 262 -6.25 5.22 -5.16
N ILE A 263 -6.83 5.95 -4.21
CA ILE A 263 -6.57 7.37 -4.01
C ILE A 263 -5.13 7.61 -3.54
N LEU A 264 -4.61 6.82 -2.60
CA LEU A 264 -3.20 6.90 -2.20
C LEU A 264 -2.27 6.70 -3.40
N ASN A 265 -2.63 5.79 -4.32
CA ASN A 265 -1.86 5.60 -5.55
C ASN A 265 -1.87 6.84 -6.46
N GLY A 266 -3.04 7.46 -6.66
CA GLY A 266 -3.15 8.71 -7.42
C GLY A 266 -2.37 9.87 -6.78
N MET A 267 -2.41 9.96 -5.45
CA MET A 267 -1.62 10.94 -4.70
C MET A 267 -0.11 10.71 -4.88
N ALA A 268 0.36 9.48 -4.77
CA ALA A 268 1.77 9.15 -4.98
C ALA A 268 2.21 9.44 -6.44
N ALA A 269 1.35 9.12 -7.41
CA ALA A 269 1.61 9.37 -8.83
C ALA A 269 1.68 10.87 -9.18
N TYR A 270 1.02 11.75 -8.41
CA TYR A 270 1.17 13.20 -8.53
C TYR A 270 2.59 13.69 -8.15
N GLY A 271 3.36 12.89 -7.39
CA GLY A 271 4.81 13.03 -7.21
C GLY A 271 5.25 13.95 -6.05
N THR A 272 4.48 14.96 -5.69
CA THR A 272 4.89 15.97 -4.67
C THR A 272 4.32 15.72 -3.27
N VAL A 273 3.59 14.62 -3.06
CA VAL A 273 3.01 14.26 -1.76
C VAL A 273 3.43 12.84 -1.36
N LEU A 274 3.45 12.58 -0.06
CA LEU A 274 3.75 11.28 0.51
C LEU A 274 2.50 10.75 1.24
N PRO A 275 1.71 9.89 0.58
CA PRO A 275 0.43 9.45 1.10
C PRO A 275 0.56 8.27 2.08
N TYR A 276 -0.23 8.30 3.16
CA TYR A 276 -0.47 7.15 4.02
C TYR A 276 -1.96 6.94 4.36
N GLY A 277 -2.38 5.70 4.59
CA GLY A 277 -3.76 5.36 4.96
C GLY A 277 -3.83 4.32 6.07
N GLY A 278 -4.75 4.51 7.01
CA GLY A 278 -4.98 3.58 8.12
C GLY A 278 -6.26 2.77 7.98
N THR A 279 -6.17 1.46 8.25
CA THR A 279 -7.30 0.57 8.53
C THR A 279 -6.82 -0.59 9.41
N PHE A 280 -7.68 -1.54 9.77
CA PHE A 280 -7.23 -2.79 10.38
C PHE A 280 -6.54 -3.68 9.35
N LEU A 281 -5.51 -4.42 9.77
CA LEU A 281 -4.74 -5.28 8.86
C LEU A 281 -5.65 -6.22 8.08
N ASN A 282 -6.65 -6.82 8.73
CA ASN A 282 -7.58 -7.73 8.06
C ASN A 282 -8.34 -7.08 6.89
N PHE A 283 -8.64 -5.78 7.00
CA PHE A 283 -9.39 -5.03 5.99
C PHE A 283 -8.49 -4.40 4.93
N VAL A 284 -7.16 -4.45 5.09
CA VAL A 284 -6.24 -4.21 3.97
C VAL A 284 -6.55 -5.17 2.81
N SER A 285 -7.03 -6.38 3.10
CA SER A 285 -7.50 -7.34 2.09
C SER A 285 -8.63 -6.81 1.20
N TYR A 286 -9.48 -5.88 1.68
CA TYR A 286 -10.50 -5.23 0.82
C TYR A 286 -9.89 -4.38 -0.29
N ALA A 287 -8.66 -3.89 -0.08
CA ALA A 287 -7.94 -3.04 -1.01
C ALA A 287 -6.88 -3.77 -1.84
N ALA A 288 -6.91 -5.10 -1.88
CA ALA A 288 -5.87 -5.92 -2.52
C ALA A 288 -5.59 -5.53 -3.98
N GLY A 289 -6.63 -5.19 -4.75
CA GLY A 289 -6.49 -4.73 -6.14
C GLY A 289 -5.65 -3.45 -6.25
N ALA A 290 -5.93 -2.46 -5.42
CA ALA A 290 -5.17 -1.22 -5.37
C ALA A 290 -3.73 -1.42 -4.86
N ILE A 291 -3.52 -2.26 -3.85
CA ILE A 291 -2.17 -2.54 -3.30
C ILE A 291 -1.29 -3.28 -4.30
N ARG A 292 -1.87 -4.24 -5.03
CA ARG A 292 -1.18 -4.90 -6.15
C ARG A 292 -0.70 -3.88 -7.18
N LEU A 293 -1.54 -2.87 -7.49
CA LEU A 293 -1.15 -1.78 -8.38
C LEU A 293 -0.12 -0.83 -7.73
N SER A 294 -0.13 -0.66 -6.41
CA SER A 294 0.93 0.10 -5.73
C SER A 294 2.29 -0.54 -5.95
N ALA A 295 2.34 -1.86 -5.81
CA ALA A 295 3.57 -2.64 -5.96
C ALA A 295 4.02 -2.69 -7.42
N LEU A 296 3.10 -2.98 -8.35
CA LEU A 296 3.37 -3.03 -9.79
C LEU A 296 3.83 -1.67 -10.35
N SER A 297 3.19 -0.59 -9.92
CA SER A 297 3.49 0.77 -10.38
C SER A 297 4.66 1.41 -9.65
N GLN A 298 5.30 0.69 -8.71
CA GLN A 298 6.47 1.15 -7.97
C GLN A 298 6.27 2.50 -7.28
N ILE A 299 5.17 2.64 -6.55
CA ILE A 299 4.80 3.89 -5.88
C ILE A 299 4.94 3.80 -4.36
N ARG A 300 5.45 4.89 -3.77
CA ARG A 300 5.62 5.05 -2.33
C ARG A 300 4.29 5.39 -1.64
N ALA A 301 3.49 4.37 -1.35
CA ALA A 301 2.28 4.45 -0.53
C ALA A 301 2.44 3.64 0.77
N ILE A 302 1.99 4.20 1.90
CA ILE A 302 2.17 3.59 3.23
C ILE A 302 0.82 3.22 3.84
N TRP A 303 0.65 1.95 4.23
CA TRP A 303 -0.50 1.45 4.95
C TRP A 303 -0.18 1.29 6.44
N VAL A 304 -0.91 2.02 7.29
CA VAL A 304 -0.87 1.88 8.75
C VAL A 304 -1.93 0.87 9.17
N ALA A 305 -1.54 -0.40 9.16
CA ALA A 305 -2.43 -1.55 9.28
C ALA A 305 -2.47 -2.08 10.71
N THR A 306 -3.37 -1.57 11.55
CA THR A 306 -3.39 -1.91 12.99
C THR A 306 -4.26 -3.14 13.30
N HIS A 307 -4.27 -3.59 14.56
CA HIS A 307 -5.02 -4.78 15.00
C HIS A 307 -4.59 -6.02 14.21
N ASP A 308 -3.28 -6.24 14.17
CA ASP A 308 -2.62 -7.18 13.29
C ASP A 308 -2.99 -8.66 13.47
N SER A 309 -3.54 -9.08 14.60
CA SER A 309 -3.59 -10.51 14.95
C SER A 309 -4.77 -10.85 15.88
N ILE A 310 -4.81 -12.12 16.35
CA ILE A 310 -5.63 -12.51 17.51
C ILE A 310 -5.37 -11.67 18.78
N GLY A 311 -4.28 -10.89 18.80
CA GLY A 311 -3.96 -9.88 19.82
C GLY A 311 -5.01 -8.80 19.99
N LEU A 312 -5.89 -8.60 18.99
CA LEU A 312 -7.02 -7.69 19.10
C LEU A 312 -8.09 -8.19 20.07
N GLY A 313 -8.19 -9.50 20.30
CA GLY A 313 -9.10 -10.10 21.27
C GLY A 313 -10.57 -10.19 20.81
N GLU A 314 -11.44 -9.40 21.43
CA GLU A 314 -12.88 -9.66 21.50
C GLU A 314 -13.63 -9.60 20.16
N ASP A 315 -13.16 -8.82 19.17
CA ASP A 315 -13.85 -8.73 17.86
C ASP A 315 -13.81 -10.06 17.09
N GLY A 316 -12.89 -10.96 17.45
CA GLY A 316 -12.92 -12.35 17.02
C GLY A 316 -12.52 -12.58 15.55
N PRO A 317 -12.83 -13.79 15.02
CA PRO A 317 -12.19 -14.31 13.80
C PRO A 317 -12.52 -13.53 12.52
N THR A 318 -13.54 -12.67 12.51
CA THR A 318 -13.85 -11.82 11.35
C THR A 318 -12.93 -10.61 11.23
N HIS A 319 -12.19 -10.28 12.30
CA HIS A 319 -11.27 -9.14 12.37
C HIS A 319 -9.81 -9.57 12.50
N GLN A 320 -9.56 -10.84 12.84
CA GLN A 320 -8.23 -11.36 13.17
C GLN A 320 -7.54 -11.89 11.90
N PRO A 321 -6.47 -11.22 11.42
CA PRO A 321 -5.70 -11.68 10.26
C PRO A 321 -5.11 -13.06 10.47
N ILE A 322 -5.17 -13.91 9.44
CA ILE A 322 -4.49 -15.21 9.38
C ILE A 322 -3.61 -15.29 8.14
N GLU A 323 -4.18 -15.06 6.97
CA GLU A 323 -3.53 -15.16 5.66
C GLU A 323 -2.89 -13.85 5.20
N THR A 324 -3.24 -12.73 5.83
CA THR A 324 -3.02 -11.40 5.28
C THR A 324 -1.55 -11.05 5.07
N LEU A 325 -0.67 -11.37 6.03
CA LEU A 325 0.77 -11.14 5.84
C LEU A 325 1.33 -12.05 4.74
N ALA A 326 0.93 -13.32 4.69
CA ALA A 326 1.42 -14.25 3.68
C ALA A 326 0.97 -13.84 2.26
N HIS A 327 -0.26 -13.32 2.13
CA HIS A 327 -0.75 -12.74 0.88
C HIS A 327 0.16 -11.60 0.39
N PHE A 328 0.42 -10.59 1.23
CA PHE A 328 1.19 -9.43 0.79
C PHE A 328 2.71 -9.67 0.76
N ARG A 329 3.24 -10.62 1.52
CA ARG A 329 4.64 -11.10 1.38
C ARG A 329 4.86 -11.90 0.10
N ALA A 330 3.81 -12.51 -0.44
CA ALA A 330 3.85 -13.18 -1.74
C ALA A 330 3.74 -12.19 -2.92
N LEU A 331 3.33 -10.94 -2.67
CA LEU A 331 3.25 -9.89 -3.68
C LEU A 331 4.66 -9.33 -3.95
N PRO A 332 5.17 -9.38 -5.19
CA PRO A 332 6.45 -8.75 -5.53
C PRO A 332 6.43 -7.25 -5.22
N ASN A 333 7.54 -6.70 -4.74
CA ASN A 333 7.71 -5.27 -4.46
C ASN A 333 6.67 -4.70 -3.46
N CYS A 334 6.44 -5.37 -2.33
CA CYS A 334 5.62 -4.84 -1.24
C CYS A 334 6.29 -5.13 0.10
N MET A 335 6.75 -4.09 0.81
CA MET A 335 7.35 -4.29 2.13
C MET A 335 6.27 -4.57 3.17
N VAL A 336 6.35 -5.70 3.85
CA VAL A 336 5.42 -6.09 4.91
C VAL A 336 6.12 -6.03 6.26
N TRP A 337 6.04 -4.87 6.89
CA TRP A 337 6.61 -4.58 8.20
C TRP A 337 5.69 -5.10 9.31
N ARG A 338 6.27 -5.76 10.32
CA ARG A 338 5.60 -6.15 11.56
C ARG A 338 6.54 -5.90 12.75
N PRO A 339 6.68 -4.64 13.19
CA PRO A 339 7.64 -4.25 14.22
C PRO A 339 7.25 -4.72 15.62
N ALA A 340 8.24 -5.22 16.37
CA ALA A 340 8.07 -5.79 17.70
C ALA A 340 8.09 -4.76 18.85
N ASP A 341 8.73 -3.61 18.65
CA ASP A 341 8.86 -2.56 19.66
C ASP A 341 9.00 -1.15 19.06
N GLY A 342 9.37 -0.17 19.89
CA GLY A 342 9.52 1.22 19.47
C GLY A 342 10.62 1.46 18.44
N ASN A 343 11.78 0.83 18.60
CA ASN A 343 12.91 1.00 17.68
C ASN A 343 12.61 0.36 16.31
N GLU A 344 11.95 -0.80 16.29
CA GLU A 344 11.50 -1.42 15.04
C GLU A 344 10.39 -0.61 14.35
N ASN A 345 9.51 0.05 15.11
CA ASN A 345 8.51 0.96 14.54
C ASN A 345 9.18 2.13 13.83
N SER A 346 10.16 2.76 14.47
CA SER A 346 10.93 3.84 13.85
C SER A 346 11.67 3.38 12.60
N ALA A 347 12.25 2.17 12.61
CA ALA A 347 12.89 1.59 11.43
C ALA A 347 11.90 1.32 10.28
N ALA A 348 10.70 0.82 10.59
CA ALA A 348 9.67 0.59 9.58
C ALA A 348 9.28 1.89 8.87
N TYR A 349 9.06 2.98 9.62
CA TYR A 349 8.80 4.29 9.02
C TYR A 349 10.01 4.84 8.26
N TYR A 350 11.22 4.68 8.80
CA TYR A 350 12.46 5.09 8.12
C TYR A 350 12.56 4.51 6.71
N VAL A 351 12.44 3.18 6.59
CA VAL A 351 12.56 2.51 5.29
C VAL A 351 11.34 2.79 4.40
N ALA A 352 10.12 2.82 4.96
CA ALA A 352 8.91 3.13 4.19
C ALA A 352 8.94 4.54 3.56
N LEU A 353 9.51 5.53 4.26
CA LEU A 353 9.62 6.91 3.78
C LEU A 353 10.75 7.08 2.75
N THR A 354 11.86 6.37 2.94
CA THR A 354 13.03 6.44 2.06
C THR A 354 12.92 5.58 0.80
N SER A 355 12.07 4.54 0.81
CA SER A 355 11.84 3.71 -0.38
C SER A 355 10.93 4.41 -1.39
N LYS A 356 11.53 5.02 -2.42
CA LYS A 356 10.80 5.75 -3.47
C LYS A 356 9.94 4.85 -4.37
N HIS A 357 10.27 3.56 -4.45
CA HIS A 357 9.74 2.65 -5.47
C HIS A 357 9.00 1.42 -4.92
N THR A 358 8.77 1.37 -3.60
CA THR A 358 8.14 0.22 -2.96
C THR A 358 7.08 0.66 -1.96
N PRO A 359 5.81 0.23 -2.09
CA PRO A 359 4.80 0.46 -1.06
C PRO A 359 5.11 -0.34 0.21
N SER A 360 4.59 0.15 1.34
CA SER A 360 4.76 -0.48 2.65
C SER A 360 3.43 -0.76 3.32
N ILE A 361 3.29 -1.94 3.91
CA ILE A 361 2.26 -2.28 4.89
C ILE A 361 2.95 -2.40 6.25
N ILE A 362 2.50 -1.64 7.23
CA ILE A 362 3.01 -1.67 8.60
C ILE A 362 1.95 -2.27 9.51
N ALA A 363 2.10 -3.56 9.82
CA ALA A 363 1.24 -4.36 10.67
C ALA A 363 1.50 -4.07 12.16
N LEU A 364 0.48 -3.56 12.87
CA LEU A 364 0.63 -2.99 14.20
C LEU A 364 -0.34 -3.61 15.22
N SER A 365 0.17 -3.90 16.41
CA SER A 365 -0.56 -4.53 17.51
C SER A 365 -1.56 -3.57 18.18
N ARG A 366 -2.62 -4.15 18.76
CA ARG A 366 -3.56 -3.44 19.65
C ARG A 366 -3.01 -3.37 21.09
N GLN A 367 -2.43 -4.49 21.51
CA GLN A 367 -1.88 -4.77 22.84
C GLN A 367 -0.49 -4.17 23.05
N ASN A 368 -0.11 -3.91 24.30
CA ASN A 368 1.21 -3.40 24.63
C ASN A 368 2.30 -4.46 24.42
N LEU A 369 3.45 -4.01 23.89
CA LEU A 369 4.66 -4.80 23.73
C LEU A 369 5.81 -4.14 24.52
N PRO A 370 6.69 -4.92 25.17
CA PRO A 370 7.84 -4.37 25.88
C PRO A 370 8.88 -3.81 24.90
N GLN A 371 9.71 -2.87 25.37
CA GLN A 371 10.91 -2.48 24.61
C GLN A 371 11.99 -3.57 24.76
N LEU A 372 12.64 -3.91 23.65
CA LEU A 372 13.48 -5.11 23.60
C LEU A 372 14.96 -4.77 23.80
N GLU A 373 15.63 -5.54 24.65
CA GLU A 373 17.10 -5.50 24.76
C GLU A 373 17.74 -5.87 23.42
N GLY A 374 18.66 -5.04 22.95
CA GLY A 374 19.36 -5.25 21.68
C GLY A 374 18.66 -4.73 20.42
N SER A 375 17.42 -4.25 20.51
CA SER A 375 16.74 -3.59 19.38
C SER A 375 17.28 -2.18 19.18
N ILE A 376 17.60 -1.83 17.94
CA ILE A 376 17.97 -0.48 17.51
C ILE A 376 17.52 -0.27 16.07
N ILE A 377 17.27 0.98 15.69
CA ILE A 377 16.78 1.36 14.35
C ILE A 377 17.69 0.78 13.25
N ASP A 378 19.01 0.93 13.37
CA ASP A 378 19.98 0.48 12.34
C ASP A 378 19.96 -1.03 12.09
N LYS A 379 19.70 -1.84 13.13
CA LYS A 379 19.57 -3.30 12.98
C LYS A 379 18.23 -3.64 12.33
N ALA A 380 17.15 -3.03 12.82
CA ALA A 380 15.80 -3.28 12.32
C ALA A 380 15.60 -2.82 10.87
N ALA A 381 16.30 -1.76 10.45
CA ALA A 381 16.30 -1.25 9.08
C ALA A 381 16.90 -2.24 8.06
N LYS A 382 17.57 -3.30 8.51
CA LYS A 382 18.04 -4.42 7.68
C LYS A 382 16.97 -5.51 7.47
N GLY A 383 15.76 -5.31 7.98
CA GLY A 383 14.60 -6.19 7.81
C GLY A 383 14.63 -7.47 8.67
N GLY A 384 15.81 -7.93 9.07
CA GLY A 384 15.99 -9.08 9.96
C GLY A 384 17.36 -9.08 10.62
N TYR A 385 17.41 -9.36 11.92
CA TYR A 385 18.64 -9.30 12.70
C TYR A 385 18.59 -10.20 13.93
N VAL A 386 19.76 -10.53 14.46
CA VAL A 386 19.90 -11.26 15.72
C VAL A 386 19.63 -10.29 16.87
N LEU A 387 18.50 -10.50 17.55
CA LEU A 387 18.09 -9.70 18.71
C LEU A 387 18.80 -10.18 19.97
N HIS A 388 18.78 -11.50 20.19
CA HIS A 388 19.45 -12.17 21.30
C HIS A 388 20.38 -13.23 20.72
N GLU A 389 21.69 -13.03 20.87
CA GLU A 389 22.71 -14.00 20.45
C GLU A 389 23.10 -14.88 21.62
N GLU A 390 23.29 -16.17 21.36
CA GLU A 390 23.77 -17.14 22.35
C GLU A 390 24.77 -18.08 21.68
N GLU A 391 25.97 -18.18 22.25
CA GLU A 391 27.02 -19.04 21.70
C GLU A 391 26.67 -20.53 21.88
N ASN A 392 26.88 -21.29 20.80
CA ASN A 392 26.51 -22.71 20.73
C ASN A 392 25.02 -22.93 21.02
N ALA A 393 24.16 -22.07 20.48
CA ALA A 393 22.71 -22.23 20.56
C ALA A 393 22.27 -23.56 19.93
N ASP A 394 21.38 -24.28 20.63
CA ASP A 394 20.75 -25.51 20.15
C ASP A 394 19.65 -25.21 19.13
N ILE A 395 19.06 -24.01 19.17
CA ILE A 395 17.99 -23.59 18.27
C ILE A 395 17.99 -22.07 18.02
N THR A 396 17.59 -21.69 16.80
CA THR A 396 17.22 -20.31 16.44
C THR A 396 15.70 -20.15 16.47
N LEU A 397 15.19 -19.29 17.34
CA LEU A 397 13.79 -18.84 17.31
C LEU A 397 13.71 -17.58 16.45
N ALA A 398 12.93 -17.60 15.37
CA ALA A 398 12.74 -16.44 14.50
C ALA A 398 11.29 -15.97 14.56
N SER A 399 11.09 -14.67 14.74
CA SER A 399 9.76 -14.12 14.99
C SER A 399 9.60 -12.71 14.45
N THR A 400 8.36 -12.24 14.40
CA THR A 400 8.02 -10.85 14.09
C THR A 400 7.07 -10.29 15.15
N GLY A 401 6.93 -8.96 15.22
CA GLY A 401 5.90 -8.30 16.02
C GLY A 401 5.77 -8.80 17.45
N SER A 402 4.52 -9.09 17.84
CA SER A 402 4.16 -9.47 19.20
C SER A 402 4.77 -10.78 19.68
N GLU A 403 5.21 -11.67 18.79
CA GLU A 403 5.75 -12.97 19.19
C GLU A 403 7.24 -12.88 19.57
N VAL A 404 7.94 -11.78 19.21
CA VAL A 404 9.38 -11.63 19.51
C VAL A 404 9.61 -11.59 21.02
N CYS A 405 8.80 -10.83 21.77
CA CYS A 405 8.92 -10.81 23.24
C CYS A 405 8.58 -12.18 23.87
N ILE A 406 7.63 -12.92 23.29
CA ILE A 406 7.27 -14.27 23.77
C ILE A 406 8.42 -15.25 23.48
N CYS A 407 9.14 -15.10 22.37
CA CYS A 407 10.34 -15.88 22.08
C CYS A 407 11.46 -15.57 23.09
N ILE A 408 11.66 -14.31 23.47
CA ILE A 408 12.62 -13.94 24.52
C ILE A 408 12.26 -14.59 25.87
N ASP A 409 10.98 -14.63 26.22
CA ASP A 409 10.54 -15.33 27.43
C ASP A 409 10.68 -16.87 27.29
N ALA A 410 10.50 -17.42 26.09
CA ALA A 410 10.75 -18.82 25.81
C ALA A 410 12.24 -19.21 25.93
N VAL A 411 13.17 -18.29 25.64
CA VAL A 411 14.61 -18.52 25.92
C VAL A 411 14.83 -18.77 27.41
N LYS A 412 14.22 -17.96 28.28
CA LYS A 412 14.33 -18.12 29.74
C LYS A 412 13.76 -19.46 30.20
N GLU A 413 12.60 -19.85 29.65
CA GLU A 413 11.94 -21.12 29.93
C GLU A 413 12.83 -22.32 29.51
N LEU A 414 13.38 -22.29 28.29
CA LEU A 414 14.27 -23.32 27.75
C LEU A 414 15.55 -23.47 28.59
N ALA A 415 16.19 -22.37 28.94
CA ALA A 415 17.40 -22.39 29.74
C ALA A 415 17.12 -22.92 31.16
N ALA A 416 16.09 -22.37 31.84
CA ALA A 416 15.83 -22.67 33.24
C ALA A 416 15.30 -24.10 33.47
N LYS A 417 14.50 -24.64 32.55
CA LYS A 417 13.83 -25.94 32.75
C LYS A 417 14.44 -27.10 31.95
N HIS A 418 15.16 -26.80 30.86
CA HIS A 418 15.65 -27.81 29.93
C HIS A 418 17.15 -27.75 29.66
N ASN A 419 17.86 -26.75 30.19
CA ASN A 419 19.28 -26.50 29.88
C ASN A 419 19.53 -26.42 28.37
N ILE A 420 18.59 -25.82 27.65
CA ILE A 420 18.65 -25.59 26.20
C ILE A 420 18.99 -24.12 25.96
N LYS A 421 19.97 -23.91 25.08
CA LYS A 421 20.41 -22.59 24.63
C LYS A 421 19.65 -22.21 23.37
N ALA A 422 19.02 -21.04 23.38
CA ALA A 422 18.27 -20.54 22.24
C ALA A 422 18.70 -19.11 21.91
N ARG A 423 18.89 -18.85 20.61
CA ARG A 423 19.08 -17.49 20.07
C ARG A 423 17.76 -16.99 19.47
N VAL A 424 17.58 -15.67 19.43
CA VAL A 424 16.36 -15.03 18.87
C VAL A 424 16.72 -14.10 17.72
N VAL A 425 16.04 -14.31 16.59
CA VAL A 425 16.04 -13.44 15.43
C VAL A 425 14.72 -12.66 15.40
N SER A 426 14.81 -11.34 15.30
CA SER A 426 13.66 -10.51 14.92
C SER A 426 13.71 -10.29 13.41
N LEU A 427 12.60 -10.54 12.72
CA LEU A 427 12.47 -10.46 11.26
C LEU A 427 11.35 -9.47 10.86
N PRO A 428 11.44 -8.18 11.24
CA PRO A 428 10.34 -7.23 11.07
C PRO A 428 9.90 -7.02 9.62
N CYS A 429 10.74 -7.26 8.61
CA CYS A 429 10.36 -7.11 7.20
C CYS A 429 11.15 -8.08 6.30
N TRP A 430 10.45 -9.02 5.68
CA TRP A 430 11.04 -10.08 4.87
C TRP A 430 11.70 -9.52 3.62
N GLU A 431 11.03 -8.60 2.95
CA GLU A 431 11.47 -8.06 1.66
C GLU A 431 12.77 -7.25 1.81
N VAL A 432 12.89 -6.50 2.91
CA VAL A 432 14.10 -5.74 3.24
C VAL A 432 15.23 -6.66 3.67
N PHE A 433 14.92 -7.75 4.38
CA PHE A 433 15.91 -8.77 4.73
C PHE A 433 16.41 -9.53 3.51
N ASP A 434 15.52 -9.90 2.59
CA ASP A 434 15.84 -10.61 1.36
C ASP A 434 16.78 -9.82 0.45
N ALA A 435 16.66 -8.49 0.45
CA ALA A 435 17.52 -7.57 -0.26
C ALA A 435 18.94 -7.47 0.33
N GLN A 436 19.17 -7.98 1.55
CA GLN A 436 20.50 -7.95 2.15
C GLN A 436 21.45 -8.96 1.48
N PRO A 437 22.77 -8.68 1.48
CA PRO A 437 23.78 -9.62 1.00
C PRO A 437 23.61 -11.02 1.63
N LYS A 438 23.90 -12.06 0.85
CA LYS A 438 23.72 -13.45 1.30
C LYS A 438 24.51 -13.72 2.59
N GLU A 439 25.70 -13.15 2.69
CA GLU A 439 26.59 -13.25 3.85
C GLU A 439 25.92 -12.70 5.11
N TYR A 440 25.23 -11.57 5.00
CA TYR A 440 24.47 -11.00 6.11
C TYR A 440 23.30 -11.91 6.49
N ARG A 441 22.53 -12.39 5.52
CA ARG A 441 21.40 -13.29 5.80
C ARG A 441 21.84 -14.59 6.46
N LEU A 442 22.98 -15.15 6.05
CA LEU A 442 23.59 -16.32 6.68
C LEU A 442 24.13 -16.01 8.09
N SER A 443 24.57 -14.78 8.37
CA SER A 443 24.94 -14.38 9.74
C SER A 443 23.74 -14.35 10.70
N VAL A 444 22.54 -14.14 10.16
CA VAL A 444 21.28 -14.14 10.92
C VAL A 444 20.69 -15.55 11.03
N PHE A 445 20.73 -16.32 9.94
CA PHE A 445 20.30 -17.72 9.88
C PHE A 445 21.48 -18.60 9.46
N PRO A 446 22.38 -18.98 10.40
CA PRO A 446 23.56 -19.76 10.07
C PRO A 446 23.23 -21.23 9.76
N ASP A 447 24.17 -21.89 9.08
CA ASP A 447 24.19 -23.36 9.02
C ASP A 447 24.47 -23.93 10.43
N GLY A 448 24.08 -25.17 10.67
CA GLY A 448 24.40 -25.94 11.88
C GLY A 448 23.42 -25.80 13.04
N ILE A 449 22.48 -24.84 12.99
CA ILE A 449 21.50 -24.60 14.06
C ILE A 449 20.08 -24.81 13.50
N PRO A 450 19.29 -25.79 14.01
CA PRO A 450 17.87 -25.90 13.71
C PRO A 450 17.14 -24.58 14.01
N SER A 451 16.06 -24.31 13.27
CA SER A 451 15.35 -23.04 13.43
C SER A 451 13.85 -23.22 13.37
N LEU A 452 13.17 -22.48 14.25
CA LEU A 452 11.72 -22.50 14.42
C LEU A 452 11.19 -21.08 14.25
N SER A 453 10.26 -20.88 13.33
CA SER A 453 9.52 -19.62 13.26
C SER A 453 8.38 -19.58 14.27
N VAL A 454 8.08 -18.40 14.80
CA VAL A 454 6.92 -18.14 15.65
C VAL A 454 6.23 -16.88 15.15
N GLU A 455 5.03 -17.02 14.59
CA GLU A 455 4.20 -15.89 14.18
C GLU A 455 2.74 -16.31 14.25
N VAL A 456 1.89 -15.51 14.90
CA VAL A 456 0.50 -15.88 15.19
C VAL A 456 -0.46 -15.74 14.00
N MET A 457 0.01 -16.17 12.83
CA MET A 457 -0.66 -16.11 11.52
C MET A 457 -0.25 -17.32 10.67
N SER A 458 -0.57 -17.31 9.38
CA SER A 458 -0.22 -18.40 8.47
C SER A 458 1.29 -18.70 8.48
N THR A 459 1.62 -20.00 8.44
CA THR A 459 3.01 -20.45 8.33
C THR A 459 3.56 -20.35 6.90
N MET A 460 2.73 -20.01 5.91
CA MET A 460 3.13 -19.99 4.50
C MET A 460 4.27 -18.98 4.26
N GLY A 461 5.35 -19.45 3.63
CA GLY A 461 6.54 -18.67 3.32
C GLY A 461 7.62 -18.70 4.40
N TRP A 462 7.33 -19.14 5.63
CA TRP A 462 8.33 -19.20 6.70
C TRP A 462 9.39 -20.28 6.47
N GLU A 463 9.09 -21.29 5.65
CA GLU A 463 10.07 -22.27 5.15
C GLU A 463 11.21 -21.61 4.34
N ARG A 464 11.04 -20.32 3.99
CA ARG A 464 12.10 -19.51 3.38
C ARG A 464 13.26 -19.24 4.33
N TYR A 465 13.00 -19.18 5.64
CA TYR A 465 13.94 -18.75 6.69
C TYR A 465 14.14 -19.79 7.78
N THR A 466 13.17 -20.67 8.01
CA THR A 466 13.17 -21.60 9.15
C THR A 466 12.91 -23.04 8.74
N HIS A 467 13.38 -23.98 9.55
CA HIS A 467 13.20 -25.42 9.31
C HIS A 467 11.77 -25.85 9.70
N GLU A 468 11.33 -25.44 10.89
CA GLU A 468 9.98 -25.71 11.42
C GLU A 468 9.22 -24.41 11.64
N GLN A 469 7.89 -24.48 11.63
CA GLN A 469 7.04 -23.30 11.76
C GLN A 469 5.96 -23.49 12.83
N PHE A 470 5.91 -22.58 13.79
CA PHE A 470 4.80 -22.45 14.73
C PHE A 470 3.96 -21.21 14.38
N GLY A 471 2.87 -21.46 13.66
CA GLY A 471 1.88 -20.45 13.34
C GLY A 471 0.45 -20.90 13.60
N LEU A 472 -0.50 -20.09 13.16
CA LEU A 472 -1.93 -20.29 13.32
C LEU A 472 -2.60 -20.46 11.94
N ASN A 473 -2.70 -21.70 11.47
CA ASN A 473 -3.33 -22.04 10.17
C ASN A 473 -4.82 -22.35 10.27
N ARG A 474 -5.53 -21.62 11.14
CA ARG A 474 -6.98 -21.69 11.34
C ARG A 474 -7.48 -20.32 11.75
N PHE A 475 -8.77 -20.04 11.56
CA PHE A 475 -9.37 -18.84 12.12
C PHE A 475 -9.20 -18.77 13.64
N GLY A 476 -9.13 -17.54 14.16
CA GLY A 476 -8.96 -17.26 15.57
C GLY A 476 -10.22 -17.49 16.40
N ALA A 477 -10.36 -16.73 17.49
CA ALA A 477 -11.48 -16.83 18.40
C ALA A 477 -11.78 -15.48 19.05
N SER A 478 -13.05 -15.22 19.35
CA SER A 478 -13.48 -14.07 20.15
C SER A 478 -13.23 -14.36 21.64
N GLY A 479 -12.51 -13.46 22.30
CA GLY A 479 -12.24 -13.49 23.73
C GLY A 479 -11.07 -12.60 24.13
N PRO A 480 -10.79 -12.44 25.44
CA PRO A 480 -9.63 -11.68 25.90
C PRO A 480 -8.34 -12.22 25.28
N TYR A 481 -7.51 -11.36 24.69
CA TYR A 481 -6.41 -11.81 23.82
C TYR A 481 -5.44 -12.79 24.51
N LYS A 482 -5.17 -12.62 25.81
CA LYS A 482 -4.31 -13.53 26.58
C LYS A 482 -4.88 -14.95 26.65
N ASP A 483 -6.21 -15.08 26.78
CA ASP A 483 -6.88 -16.38 26.77
C ASP A 483 -6.85 -16.99 25.37
N VAL A 484 -6.98 -16.17 24.32
CA VAL A 484 -6.89 -16.63 22.93
C VAL A 484 -5.47 -17.10 22.60
N TYR A 485 -4.43 -16.36 23.00
CA TYR A 485 -3.03 -16.79 22.87
C TYR A 485 -2.77 -18.11 23.61
N LYS A 486 -3.23 -18.21 24.87
CA LYS A 486 -3.10 -19.42 25.68
C LYS A 486 -3.80 -20.61 25.04
N LYS A 487 -5.01 -20.42 24.50
CA LYS A 487 -5.78 -21.47 23.80
C LYS A 487 -5.03 -22.06 22.61
N PHE A 488 -4.26 -21.24 21.90
CA PHE A 488 -3.47 -21.66 20.75
C PHE A 488 -2.00 -21.95 21.09
N GLU A 489 -1.67 -22.01 22.38
CA GLU A 489 -0.33 -22.29 22.90
C GLU A 489 0.75 -21.28 22.47
N PHE A 490 0.37 -20.03 22.13
CA PHE A 490 1.31 -18.92 21.94
C PHE A 490 1.71 -18.36 23.31
N THR A 491 2.41 -19.18 24.09
CA THR A 491 2.97 -18.86 25.40
C THR A 491 4.44 -19.29 25.43
N PRO A 492 5.25 -18.78 26.37
CA PRO A 492 6.63 -19.22 26.52
C PRO A 492 6.79 -20.74 26.59
N GLU A 493 5.89 -21.41 27.32
CA GLU A 493 5.89 -22.87 27.47
C GLU A 493 5.50 -23.59 26.17
N GLY A 494 4.52 -23.06 25.44
CA GLY A 494 4.07 -23.63 24.17
C GLY A 494 5.12 -23.50 23.07
N ILE A 495 5.88 -22.40 23.05
CA ILE A 495 7.05 -22.20 22.18
C ILE A 495 8.18 -23.14 22.62
N ALA A 496 8.53 -23.17 23.90
CA ALA A 496 9.61 -24.03 24.41
C ALA A 496 9.34 -25.52 24.10
N LYS A 497 8.11 -25.99 24.29
CA LYS A 497 7.68 -27.35 23.92
C LYS A 497 7.96 -27.67 22.44
N ARG A 498 7.67 -26.73 21.54
CA ARG A 498 7.89 -26.93 20.09
C ARG A 498 9.37 -26.80 19.73
N ALA A 499 10.10 -25.90 20.36
CA ALA A 499 11.54 -25.76 20.20
C ALA A 499 12.26 -27.07 20.57
N ILE A 500 11.90 -27.70 21.68
CA ILE A 500 12.44 -29.02 22.08
C ILE A 500 12.12 -30.06 21.01
N ALA A 501 10.88 -30.12 20.54
CA ALA A 501 10.50 -31.06 19.48
C ALA A 501 11.28 -30.83 18.18
N THR A 502 11.55 -29.57 17.80
CA THR A 502 12.42 -29.22 16.67
C THR A 502 13.84 -29.71 16.89
N ILE A 503 14.45 -29.46 18.05
CA ILE A 503 15.81 -29.93 18.38
C ILE A 503 15.87 -31.46 18.28
N ASP A 504 14.92 -32.15 18.90
CA ASP A 504 14.85 -33.60 18.89
C ASP A 504 14.65 -34.19 17.49
N PHE A 505 13.90 -33.51 16.63
CA PHE A 505 13.68 -33.93 15.25
C PHE A 505 14.94 -33.81 14.39
N TRP A 506 15.74 -32.76 14.61
CA TRP A 506 16.91 -32.45 13.80
C TRP A 506 18.25 -33.00 14.38
N LYS A 507 18.27 -33.54 15.61
CA LYS A 507 19.50 -33.95 16.31
C LYS A 507 20.36 -34.99 15.57
N ASP A 508 19.74 -35.87 14.80
CA ASP A 508 20.41 -36.95 14.07
C ASP A 508 20.74 -36.56 12.62
N VAL A 509 20.41 -35.33 12.19
CA VAL A 509 20.68 -34.82 10.84
C VAL A 509 22.06 -34.16 10.82
N PRO A 510 23.07 -34.74 10.15
CA PRO A 510 24.37 -34.11 10.04
C PRO A 510 24.29 -32.86 9.15
N ASN A 511 24.98 -31.79 9.55
CA ASN A 511 25.11 -30.55 8.78
C ASN A 511 23.76 -29.91 8.41
N VAL A 512 22.92 -29.63 9.43
CA VAL A 512 21.67 -28.87 9.27
C VAL A 512 21.95 -27.60 8.45
N ARG A 513 21.36 -27.50 7.27
CA ARG A 513 21.70 -26.46 6.31
C ARG A 513 20.71 -25.31 6.43
N SER A 514 21.21 -24.09 6.58
CA SER A 514 20.41 -22.88 6.64
C SER A 514 19.39 -22.83 5.49
N PRO A 515 18.11 -22.53 5.77
CA PRO A 515 17.13 -22.31 4.72
C PRO A 515 17.50 -21.18 3.75
N ILE A 516 18.43 -20.28 4.10
CA ILE A 516 18.94 -19.25 3.17
C ILE A 516 19.72 -19.89 2.00
N ASN A 517 20.30 -21.07 2.21
CA ASN A 517 21.00 -21.79 1.15
C ASN A 517 20.01 -22.41 0.16
N ARG A 518 19.98 -21.89 -1.07
CA ARG A 518 19.17 -22.41 -2.18
C ARG A 518 20.05 -23.04 -3.26
N ALA A 519 19.49 -24.01 -3.97
CA ALA A 519 20.16 -24.67 -5.08
C ALA A 519 20.42 -23.74 -6.28
N PHE A 520 19.61 -22.68 -6.42
CA PHE A 520 19.74 -21.64 -7.42
C PHE A 520 19.24 -20.30 -6.86
N GLN A 521 19.70 -19.20 -7.45
CA GLN A 521 19.19 -17.86 -7.16
C GLN A 521 17.99 -17.56 -8.05
N GLN A 522 16.96 -16.94 -7.48
CA GLN A 522 15.83 -16.42 -8.26
C GLN A 522 16.26 -15.15 -8.98
N LEU A 523 15.71 -14.92 -10.17
CA LEU A 523 15.78 -13.61 -10.82
C LEU A 523 14.77 -12.70 -10.09
N ILE A 524 15.26 -11.69 -9.39
CA ILE A 524 14.45 -10.70 -8.65
C ILE A 524 14.32 -9.44 -9.49
#